data_AF-A0AAU9DEB1-F1
#
_entry.id   AF-A0AAU9DEB1-F1
#
_cell.length_a   1.000
_cell.length_b   1.000
_cell.length_c   1.000
_cell.angle_alpha   90.00
_cell.angle_beta   90.00
_cell.angle_gamma   90.00
#
_symmetry.space_group_name_H-M   'P 1'
#
loop_
_entity.id
_entity.type
_entity.pdbx_description
1 polymer ?
#
loop_
_entity_poly.entity_id
_entity_poly.type
_entity_poly.pdbx_seq_one_letter_code
_entity_poly.pdbx_strand_id
1 'polypeptide(L)' 'MDYNFDDRLLWESVELTKENFHDNLLRLNGIYYRYECSTPLKIGETVIITGIKGNVLLLEKYLAGGKYANF' A
#
# COMPACT_ATOMS: atom_id res chain seq x y z
N MET A 1 11.73 10.76 20.80
CA MET A 1 12.12 10.05 19.57
C MET A 1 11.06 9.00 19.34
N ASP A 2 9.97 9.38 18.69
CA ASP A 2 8.92 8.44 18.28
C ASP A 2 9.49 7.60 17.14
N TYR A 3 9.97 6.42 17.50
CA TYR A 3 10.35 5.40 16.53
C TYR A 3 9.06 4.77 16.02
N ASN A 4 8.42 5.40 15.04
CA ASN A 4 7.28 4.82 14.35
C ASN A 4 7.80 3.66 13.49
N PHE A 5 7.55 2.45 13.97
CA PHE A 5 7.93 1.20 13.33
C PHE A 5 7.45 1.12 11.86
N ASP A 6 6.39 1.87 11.55
CA ASP A 6 5.66 1.97 10.30
C ASP A 6 6.29 2.87 9.23
N ASP A 7 7.10 3.89 9.56
CA ASP A 7 7.70 4.79 8.56
C ASP A 7 8.63 4.08 7.57
N ARG A 8 9.08 2.86 7.90
CA ARG A 8 9.88 2.01 7.00
C ARG A 8 9.09 1.41 5.84
N LEU A 9 7.76 1.33 5.97
CA LEU A 9 6.87 0.87 4.91
C LEU A 9 6.56 2.00 3.92
N LEU A 10 6.83 3.25 4.29
CA LEU A 10 6.63 4.40 3.43
C LEU A 10 7.52 4.24 2.17
N TRP A 11 6.92 4.43 0.99
CA TRP A 11 7.56 4.34 -0.33
C TRP A 11 7.95 2.92 -0.75
N GLU A 12 7.58 1.88 0.02
CA GLU A 12 7.74 0.52 -0.46
C GLU A 12 6.73 0.20 -1.56
N SER A 13 7.23 -0.47 -2.61
CA SER A 13 6.39 -1.05 -3.65
C SER A 13 6.01 -2.48 -3.28
N VAL A 14 4.71 -2.77 -3.33
CA VAL A 14 4.14 -4.06 -2.99
C VAL A 14 3.36 -4.56 -4.18
N GLU A 15 3.70 -5.76 -4.65
CA GLU A 15 2.88 -6.48 -5.62
C GLU A 15 1.72 -7.15 -4.90
N LEU A 16 0.50 -6.92 -5.38
CA LEU A 16 -0.71 -7.50 -4.82
C LEU A 16 -0.84 -8.96 -5.27
N THR A 17 -0.74 -9.89 -4.32
CA THR A 17 -0.88 -11.32 -4.56
C THR A 17 -2.09 -11.86 -3.80
N LYS A 18 -2.54 -13.08 -4.15
CA LYS A 18 -3.62 -13.76 -3.40
C LYS A 18 -3.31 -13.99 -1.92
N GLU A 19 -2.02 -13.94 -1.54
CA GLU A 19 -1.58 -14.20 -0.17
C GLU A 19 -1.58 -12.95 0.69
N ASN A 20 -1.29 -11.79 0.07
CA ASN A 20 -1.18 -10.52 0.78
C ASN A 20 -2.39 -9.59 0.59
N PHE A 21 -3.14 -9.73 -0.49
CA PHE A 21 -4.25 -8.84 -0.83
C PHE A 21 -5.59 -9.54 -0.57
N HIS A 22 -6.29 -9.03 0.44
CA HIS A 22 -7.60 -9.48 0.88
C HIS A 22 -8.57 -8.30 0.89
N ASP A 23 -9.89 -8.55 0.91
CA ASP A 23 -10.90 -7.50 0.91
C ASP A 23 -10.63 -6.43 1.99
N ASN A 24 -10.23 -5.23 1.54
CA ASN A 24 -9.85 -4.07 2.38
C ASN A 24 -8.66 -4.28 3.32
N LEU A 25 -7.90 -5.37 3.18
CA LEU A 25 -6.74 -5.69 4.02
C LEU A 25 -5.50 -6.03 3.18
N LEU A 26 -4.36 -5.45 3.55
CA LEU A 26 -3.06 -5.76 2.99
C LEU A 26 -2.17 -6.37 4.07
N ARG A 27 -1.66 -7.57 3.81
CA ARG A 27 -0.74 -8.27 4.71
C ARG A 27 0.70 -7.93 4.36
N LEU A 28 1.39 -7.22 5.25
CA LEU A 28 2.80 -6.87 5.12
C LEU A 28 3.58 -7.42 6.31
N ASN A 29 4.67 -8.14 6.05
CA ASN A 29 5.53 -8.71 7.10
C ASN A 29 4.76 -9.53 8.16
N GLY A 30 3.67 -10.20 7.74
CA GLY A 30 2.82 -10.99 8.64
C GLY A 30 1.75 -10.21 9.39
N ILE A 31 1.70 -8.88 9.27
CA ILE A 31 0.71 -8.00 9.91
C ILE A 31 -0.33 -7.58 8.87
N TYR A 32 -1.62 -7.56 9.26
CA TYR A 32 -2.70 -7.08 8.43
C TYR A 32 -2.96 -5.60 8.69
N TYR A 33 -2.85 -4.80 7.64
CA TYR A 33 -3.18 -3.38 7.65
C TYR A 33 -4.45 -3.15 6.86
N ARG A 34 -5.24 -2.14 7.27
CA ARG A 34 -6.28 -1.61 6.39
C ARG A 34 -5.60 -0.76 5.33
N TYR A 35 -6.19 -0.70 4.14
CA TYR A 35 -5.69 0.21 3.12
C TYR A 35 -6.80 1.10 2.58
N GLU A 36 -6.41 2.29 2.15
CA GLU A 36 -7.21 3.21 1.37
C GLU A 36 -6.51 3.45 0.04
N CYS A 37 -7.26 3.30 -1.06
CA CYS A 37 -6.78 3.61 -2.39
C CYS A 37 -7.89 4.31 -3.17
N SER A 38 -7.55 5.40 -3.85
CA SER A 38 -8.49 6.14 -4.71
C SER A 38 -8.94 5.35 -5.93
N THR A 39 -8.25 4.25 -6.26
CA THR A 39 -8.54 3.42 -7.43
C THR A 39 -8.77 1.96 -7.04
N PRO A 40 -9.66 1.24 -7.74
CA PRO A 40 -9.90 -0.17 -7.45
C PRO A 40 -8.66 -1.00 -7.77
N LEU A 41 -8.12 -1.69 -6.76
CA LEU A 41 -6.93 -2.54 -6.85
C LEU A 41 -7.29 -3.95 -7.32
N LYS A 42 -6.38 -4.59 -8.06
CA LYS A 42 -6.49 -5.98 -8.50
C LYS A 42 -5.23 -6.77 -8.20
N ILE A 43 -5.40 -8.07 -7.98
CA ILE A 43 -4.28 -9.02 -7.88
C ILE A 43 -3.43 -8.96 -9.15
N GLY A 44 -2.12 -8.90 -8.99
CA GLY A 44 -1.11 -8.75 -10.04
C GLY A 44 -0.71 -7.29 -10.31
N GLU A 45 -1.33 -6.31 -9.65
CA GLU A 45 -0.91 -4.91 -9.73
C GLU A 45 0.14 -4.60 -8.65
N THR A 46 1.07 -3.69 -8.97
CA THR A 46 2.00 -3.12 -8.00
C THR A 46 1.44 -1.81 -7.46
N VAL A 47 1.48 -1.65 -6.14
CA VAL A 47 1.11 -0.41 -5.43
C VAL A 47 2.30 0.12 -4.67
N ILE A 48 2.30 1.42 -4.38
CA ILE A 48 3.24 2.07 -3.48
C ILE A 48 2.48 2.58 -2.26
N ILE A 49 3.09 2.40 -1.09
CA ILE A 49 2.59 2.96 0.16
C ILE A 49 3.04 4.43 0.22
N THR A 50 2.13 5.37 0.00
CA THR A 50 2.45 6.80 -0.02
C THR A 50 2.31 7.47 1.34
N GLY A 51 1.59 6.83 2.26
CA GLY A 51 1.34 7.38 3.59
C GLY A 51 0.79 6.34 4.55
N ILE A 52 0.90 6.64 5.84
CA ILE A 52 0.40 5.79 6.92
C ILE A 52 -0.33 6.66 7.92
N LYS A 53 -1.58 6.31 8.22
CA LYS A 53 -2.45 7.03 9.16
C LYS A 53 -2.95 6.06 10.22
N GLY A 54 -2.20 5.94 11.31
CA GLY A 54 -2.48 4.94 12.34
C GLY A 54 -2.28 3.52 11.78
N ASN A 55 -3.36 2.74 11.69
CA ASN A 55 -3.34 1.37 11.14
C ASN A 55 -3.83 1.26 9.68
N VAL A 56 -3.93 2.41 9.00
CA VAL A 56 -4.38 2.51 7.61
C VAL A 56 -3.22 2.94 6.72
N LEU A 57 -2.98 2.15 5.67
CA LEU A 57 -2.01 2.45 4.62
C LEU A 57 -2.69 3.20 3.48
N LEU A 58 -2.11 4.32 3.06
CA LEU A 58 -2.48 5.02 1.84
C LEU A 58 -1.71 4.39 0.68
N LEU A 59 -2.43 3.81 -0.27
CA LEU A 59 -1.86 3.12 -1.42
C LEU A 59 -2.14 3.89 -2.70
N GLU A 60 -1.13 3.98 -3.55
CA GLU A 60 -1.27 4.45 -4.93
C GLU A 60 -0.81 3.38 -5.91
N LYS A 61 -1.49 3.26 -7.05
CA LYS A 61 -1.06 2.33 -8.09
C LYS A 61 0.25 2.79 -8.72
N TYR A 62 1.22 1.89 -8.76
CA TYR A 62 2.44 2.12 -9.50
C TYR A 62 2.19 1.89 -10.99
N LEU A 63 1.85 2.97 -11.70
CA LEU A 63 1.78 2.93 -13.16
C LEU A 63 3.22 2.88 -13.69
N ALA A 64 3.62 1.75 -14.26
CA ALA A 64 4.86 1.58 -15.02
C ALA A 64 4.82 2.47 -16.28
N GLY A 65 4.99 3.78 -16.06
CA GLY A 65 4.72 4.83 -17.03
C GLY A 65 4.92 6.25 -16.48
N GLY A 66 5.71 6.40 -15.40
CA GLY A 66 6.33 7.68 -15.04
C GLY A 66 5.41 8.87 -14.75
N LYS A 67 4.14 8.66 -14.39
CA LYS A 67 3.25 9.75 -13.98
C LYS A 67 2.38 9.30 -12.82
N TYR A 68 2.71 9.81 -11.63
CA TYR A 68 1.80 9.87 -10.49
C TYR A 68 0.49 10.51 -10.97
N ALA A 69 -0.61 9.77 -10.89
CA ALA A 69 -1.92 10.26 -11.30
C ALA A 69 -2.48 11.15 -10.18
N ASN A 70 -2.08 12.43 -10.17
CA ASN A 70 -2.82 13.48 -9.47
C ASN A 70 -4.16 13.68 -10.20
N PHE A 71 -5.26 13.33 -9.54
CA PHE A 71 -6.58 13.89 -9.83
C PHE A 71 -7.13 14.52 -8.56
#